data_AF-A0A955M162-F1
#
_entry.id   AF-A0A955M162-F1
#
_cell.length_a   1.000
_cell.length_b   1.000
_cell.length_c   1.000
_cell.angle_alpha   90.00
_cell.angle_beta   90.00
_cell.angle_gamma   90.00
#
_symmetry.space_group_name_H-M   'P 1'
#
loop_
_entity.id
_entity.type
_entity.pdbx_description
1 polymer ?
#
loop_
_entity_poly.entity_id
_entity_poly.type
_entity_poly.pdbx_seq_one_letter_code
_entity_poly.pdbx_strand_id
1 'polypeptide(L)'
;MVKKFLSTCGLLTGIGCLFPSLAHAEPVDTGITSWMLTSTALVLLMVPGLALFYGGLVRTKNVLGTMLHSYASMAIVGVLWAVCGYAMAFGPNVLGGWF
;
A
#
# COMPACT_ATOMS: atom_id res chain seq x y z
N MET A 1 25.22 21.54 -17.19
CA MET A 1 24.02 22.26 -16.68
C MET A 1 23.09 21.38 -15.85
N VAL A 2 22.93 20.08 -16.17
CA VAL A 2 22.06 19.11 -15.43
C VAL A 2 22.54 18.73 -14.02
N LYS A 3 23.87 18.67 -13.77
CA LYS A 3 24.44 18.27 -12.47
C LYS A 3 24.15 19.24 -11.31
N LYS A 4 23.91 20.51 -11.62
CA LYS A 4 23.63 21.56 -10.62
C LYS A 4 22.18 21.51 -10.12
N PHE A 5 21.27 21.01 -10.95
CA PHE A 5 19.85 20.87 -10.61
C PHE A 5 19.60 19.69 -9.67
N LEU A 6 20.32 18.57 -9.86
CA LEU A 6 20.24 17.40 -8.98
C LEU A 6 20.85 17.66 -7.58
N SER A 7 21.89 18.50 -7.51
CA SER A 7 22.59 18.82 -6.24
C SER A 7 21.83 19.81 -5.35
N THR A 8 21.00 20.69 -5.93
CA THR A 8 20.22 21.67 -5.17
C THR A 8 18.94 21.05 -4.58
N CYS A 9 18.32 20.08 -5.25
CA CYS A 9 17.21 19.29 -4.67
C CYS A 9 17.66 18.39 -3.52
N GLY A 10 18.89 17.84 -3.56
CA GLY A 10 19.43 16.99 -2.51
C GLY A 10 19.86 17.73 -1.22
N LEU A 11 20.13 19.04 -1.30
CA LEU A 11 20.53 19.84 -0.14
C LEU A 11 19.33 20.50 0.57
N LEU A 12 18.24 20.76 -0.15
CA LEU A 12 16.97 21.24 0.42
C LEU A 12 16.21 20.14 1.17
N THR A 13 16.37 18.87 0.80
CA THR A 13 15.79 17.73 1.51
C THR A 13 16.53 17.38 2.82
N GLY A 14 17.78 17.81 3.00
CA GLY A 14 18.59 17.52 4.20
C GLY A 14 18.19 18.31 5.45
N ILE A 15 17.41 19.39 5.32
CA ILE A 15 17.00 20.25 6.45
C ILE A 15 15.55 19.98 6.89
N GLY A 16 14.71 19.38 6.04
CA GLY A 16 13.33 19.04 6.38
C GLY A 16 13.18 17.84 7.34
N CYS A 17 14.20 17.00 7.46
CA CYS A 17 14.17 15.77 8.27
C CYS A 17 14.42 15.99 9.77
N LEU A 18 14.81 17.20 10.20
CA LEU A 18 15.08 17.50 11.61
C LEU A 18 13.84 17.87 12.43
N PHE A 19 12.67 17.99 11.80
CA PHE A 19 11.41 18.32 12.49
C PHE A 19 10.25 17.42 12.05
N PRO A 20 10.17 16.17 12.54
CA PRO A 20 8.94 15.38 12.43
C PRO A 20 7.82 15.86 13.42
N SER A 21 8.02 16.95 14.16
CA SER A 21 7.19 17.32 15.31
C SER A 21 6.00 18.27 15.02
N LEU A 22 5.46 18.29 13.80
CA LEU A 22 4.22 19.05 13.55
C LEU A 22 3.13 18.24 12.86
N ALA A 23 3.06 16.93 13.11
CA ALA A 23 1.82 16.20 12.92
C ALA A 23 0.87 16.57 14.06
N HIS A 24 0.08 17.63 13.87
CA HIS A 24 -1.10 17.87 14.70
C HIS A 24 -2.04 16.69 14.48
N ALA A 25 -2.41 15.99 15.55
CA ALA A 25 -3.49 15.02 15.50
C ALA A 25 -4.80 15.80 15.28
N GLU A 26 -5.19 15.96 14.02
CA GLU A 26 -6.52 16.43 13.67
C GLU A 26 -7.55 15.53 14.38
N PRO A 27 -8.60 16.12 14.99
CA PRO A 27 -9.60 15.35 15.71
C PRO A 27 -10.20 14.28 14.79
N VAL A 28 -10.18 13.03 15.24
CA VAL A 28 -10.66 11.87 14.47
C VAL A 28 -12.18 11.96 14.34
N ASP A 29 -12.65 12.25 13.13
CA ASP A 29 -14.07 12.19 12.79
C ASP A 29 -14.50 10.72 12.63
N THR A 30 -15.49 10.31 13.43
CA THR A 30 -16.01 8.94 13.44
C THR A 30 -16.78 8.59 12.16
N GLY A 31 -17.40 9.58 11.50
CA GLY A 31 -18.08 9.44 10.22
C GLY A 31 -17.10 9.19 9.08
N ILE A 32 -16.04 10.00 9.00
CA ILE A 32 -14.99 9.81 7.97
C ILE A 32 -14.25 8.48 8.18
N THR A 33 -13.96 8.12 9.43
CA THR A 33 -13.28 6.87 9.75
C THR A 33 -14.13 5.64 9.40
N SER A 34 -15.41 5.63 9.77
CA SER A 34 -16.32 4.52 9.44
C SER A 34 -16.54 4.37 7.94
N TRP A 35 -16.63 5.48 7.20
CA TRP A 35 -16.71 5.45 5.74
C TRP A 35 -15.43 4.92 5.09
N MET A 36 -14.26 5.33 5.58
CA MET A 36 -12.97 4.85 5.09
C MET A 36 -12.82 3.34 5.34
N LEU A 37 -13.16 2.85 6.54
CA LEU A 37 -13.12 1.42 6.85
C LEU A 37 -14.08 0.61 5.98
N THR A 38 -15.29 1.10 5.76
CA THR A 38 -16.28 0.46 4.88
C THR A 38 -15.77 0.38 3.44
N SER A 39 -15.22 1.49 2.93
CA SER A 39 -14.63 1.54 1.58
C SER A 39 -13.46 0.57 1.44
N THR A 40 -12.61 0.46 2.47
CA THR A 40 -11.47 -0.48 2.49
C THR A 40 -11.94 -1.94 2.48
N ALA A 41 -13.02 -2.26 3.22
CA ALA A 41 -13.62 -3.58 3.21
C ALA A 41 -14.19 -3.97 1.83
N LEU A 42 -14.82 -3.02 1.12
CA LEU A 42 -15.30 -3.24 -0.25
C LEU A 42 -14.16 -3.54 -1.23
N VAL A 43 -13.02 -2.85 -1.09
CA VAL A 43 -11.82 -3.12 -1.90
C VAL A 43 -11.25 -4.51 -1.61
N LEU A 44 -11.17 -4.91 -0.34
CA LEU A 44 -10.69 -6.24 0.05
C LEU A 44 -11.57 -7.37 -0.49
N LEU A 45 -12.87 -7.13 -0.69
CA LEU A 45 -13.81 -8.08 -1.29
C LEU A 45 -13.51 -8.35 -2.77
N MET A 46 -12.82 -7.46 -3.50
CA MET A 46 -12.49 -7.69 -4.91
C MET A 46 -11.57 -8.89 -5.13
N VAL A 47 -10.65 -9.16 -4.21
CA VAL A 47 -9.64 -10.21 -4.38
C VAL A 47 -10.25 -11.63 -4.39
N PRO A 48 -11.16 -12.02 -3.47
CA PRO A 48 -11.90 -13.28 -3.63
C PRO A 48 -12.84 -13.25 -4.84
N GLY A 49 -13.38 -12.08 -5.22
CA GLY A 49 -14.17 -11.92 -6.44
C GLY A 49 -13.39 -12.26 -7.72
N LEU A 50 -12.14 -11.80 -7.80
CA LEU A 50 -11.22 -12.15 -8.89
C LEU A 50 -10.85 -13.64 -8.85
N ALA A 51 -10.63 -14.22 -7.67
CA ALA A 51 -10.32 -15.65 -7.54
C ALA A 51 -11.46 -16.53 -8.09
N LEU A 52 -12.72 -16.17 -7.81
CA LEU A 52 -13.89 -16.86 -8.37
C LEU A 52 -14.02 -16.63 -9.88
N PHE A 53 -13.79 -15.41 -10.37
CA PHE A 53 -13.86 -15.08 -11.78
C PHE A 53 -12.79 -15.82 -12.62
N TYR A 54 -11.53 -15.77 -12.18
CA TYR A 54 -10.43 -16.49 -12.84
C TYR A 54 -10.50 -18.00 -12.64
N GLY A 55 -11.08 -18.47 -11.53
CA GLY A 55 -11.42 -19.87 -11.32
C GLY A 55 -12.45 -20.36 -12.34
N GLY A 56 -13.49 -19.58 -12.62
CA GLY A 56 -14.57 -19.95 -13.54
C GLY A 56 -14.20 -19.99 -15.04
N LEU A 57 -13.13 -19.30 -15.45
CA LEU A 57 -12.65 -19.28 -16.84
C LEU A 57 -11.68 -20.42 -17.18
N VAL A 58 -11.29 -21.21 -16.18
CA VAL A 58 -10.34 -22.32 -16.32
C VAL A 58 -11.04 -23.67 -16.34
N ARG A 59 -10.45 -24.65 -17.03
CA ARG A 59 -10.92 -26.05 -17.06
C ARG A 59 -11.19 -26.55 -15.64
N THR A 60 -12.29 -27.26 -15.43
CA THR A 60 -12.78 -27.75 -14.14
C THR A 60 -11.72 -28.47 -13.29
N LYS A 61 -10.77 -29.16 -13.94
CA LYS A 61 -9.65 -29.86 -13.27
C LYS A 61 -8.60 -28.95 -12.64
N ASN A 62 -8.53 -27.68 -13.03
CA ASN A 62 -7.52 -26.70 -12.58
C ASN A 62 -8.11 -25.58 -11.71
N VAL A 63 -9.42 -25.57 -11.48
CA VAL A 63 -10.14 -24.51 -10.74
C VAL A 63 -9.65 -24.37 -9.29
N LEU A 64 -9.45 -25.50 -8.61
CA LEU A 64 -8.91 -25.49 -7.24
C LEU A 64 -7.50 -24.90 -7.19
N GLY A 65 -6.67 -25.16 -8.20
CA GLY A 65 -5.31 -24.63 -8.28
C GLY A 65 -5.27 -23.13 -8.50
N THR A 66 -6.13 -22.59 -9.36
CA THR A 66 -6.18 -21.14 -9.63
C THR A 66 -6.77 -20.36 -8.46
N MET A 67 -7.76 -20.92 -7.75
CA MET A 67 -8.27 -20.29 -6.53
C MET A 67 -7.26 -20.28 -5.38
N LEU A 68 -6.51 -21.38 -5.18
CA LEU A 68 -5.45 -21.44 -4.17
C LEU A 68 -4.31 -20.46 -4.46
N HIS A 69 -3.94 -20.25 -5.72
CA HIS A 69 -2.91 -19.29 -6.09
C HIS A 69 -3.30 -17.84 -5.74
N SER A 70 -4.57 -17.48 -5.94
CA SER A 70 -5.11 -16.17 -5.57
C SER A 70 -5.20 -15.97 -4.04
N TYR A 71 -5.49 -17.02 -3.28
CA TYR A 71 -5.46 -16.95 -1.81
C TYR A 71 -4.02 -16.88 -1.26
N ALA A 72 -3.08 -17.62 -1.87
CA ALA A 72 -1.68 -17.58 -1.49
C ALA A 72 -1.07 -16.19 -1.77
N SER A 73 -1.39 -15.58 -2.92
CA SER A 73 -0.90 -14.23 -3.24
C SER A 73 -1.45 -13.18 -2.27
N MET A 74 -2.73 -13.28 -1.86
CA MET A 74 -3.29 -12.40 -0.84
C MET A 74 -2.54 -12.50 0.50
N ALA A 75 -2.22 -13.71 0.96
CA ALA A 75 -1.48 -13.90 2.20
C ALA A 75 -0.07 -13.29 2.14
N ILE A 76 0.65 -13.52 1.04
CA ILE A 76 2.01 -12.99 0.84
C ILE A 76 2.00 -11.46 0.76
N VAL A 77 1.12 -10.89 -0.07
CA VAL A 77 1.02 -9.43 -0.25
C VAL A 77 0.56 -8.76 1.04
N GLY A 78 -0.36 -9.37 1.80
CA GLY A 78 -0.80 -8.83 3.09
C GLY A 78 0.35 -8.72 4.11
N VAL A 79 1.19 -9.75 4.21
CA VAL A 79 2.39 -9.71 5.08
C VAL A 79 3.39 -8.68 4.56
N LEU A 80 3.66 -8.66 3.26
CA LEU A 80 4.63 -7.74 2.65
C LEU A 80 4.18 -6.28 2.81
N TRP A 81 2.87 -6.02 2.72
CA TRP A 81 2.27 -4.71 2.97
C TRP A 81 2.48 -4.23 4.41
N ALA A 82 2.28 -5.12 5.39
CA ALA A 82 2.49 -4.81 6.80
C ALA A 82 3.97 -4.61 7.17
N VAL A 83 4.88 -5.37 6.56
CA VAL A 83 6.31 -5.31 6.87
C VAL A 83 6.99 -4.11 6.21
N CYS A 84 6.78 -3.89 4.91
CA CYS A 84 7.49 -2.83 4.17
C CYS A 84 6.65 -2.06 3.16
N GLY A 85 5.54 -2.60 2.66
CA GLY A 85 4.74 -1.95 1.63
C GLY A 85 4.12 -0.62 2.06
N TYR A 86 3.59 -0.54 3.29
CA TYR A 86 3.04 0.72 3.82
C TYR A 86 4.12 1.80 3.95
N ALA A 87 5.27 1.44 4.50
CA ALA A 87 6.40 2.35 4.65
C ALA A 87 6.84 2.89 3.28
N MET A 88 7.09 2.02 2.31
CA MET A 88 7.53 2.42 0.96
C MET A 88 6.54 3.33 0.22
N ALA A 89 5.24 3.15 0.44
CA ALA A 89 4.22 3.94 -0.25
C ALA A 89 3.93 5.29 0.40
N PHE A 90 3.96 5.37 1.74
CA PHE A 90 3.53 6.56 2.50
C PHE A 90 4.64 7.17 3.36
N GLY A 91 5.87 6.69 3.23
CA GLY A 91 7.01 7.14 4.02
C GLY A 91 7.45 8.57 3.66
N PRO A 92 7.94 9.35 4.65
CA PRO A 92 8.25 10.77 4.49
C PRO A 92 9.56 11.06 3.72
N ASN A 93 10.39 10.04 3.49
CA ASN A 93 11.68 10.16 2.79
C ASN A 93 11.55 9.81 1.30
N VAL A 94 12.53 10.23 0.49
CA VAL A 94 12.57 9.98 -0.97
C VAL A 94 12.59 8.48 -1.34
N LEU A 95 12.91 7.60 -0.39
CA LEU A 95 12.90 6.14 -0.53
C LEU A 95 11.65 5.48 0.10
N GLY A 96 10.66 6.27 0.52
CA GLY A 96 9.45 5.73 1.16
C GLY A 96 9.74 5.14 2.54
N GLY A 97 10.40 5.91 3.43
CA GLY A 97 10.54 5.55 4.86
C GLY A 97 11.40 4.32 5.18
N TRP A 98 11.92 3.58 4.19
CA TRP A 98 12.98 2.60 4.38
C TRP A 98 14.31 3.31 4.14
N PHE A 99 14.90 3.77 5.25
CA PHE A 99 16.02 4.73 5.38
C PHE A 99 15.64 6.21 5.22
#